data_AF-A0A0Q7YT50-F1
#
_entry.id   AF-A0A0Q7YT50-F1
#
_cell.length_a   1.000
_cell.length_b   1.000
_cell.length_c   1.000
_cell.angle_alpha   90.00
_cell.angle_beta   90.00
_cell.angle_gamma   90.00
#
_symmetry.space_group_name_H-M   'P 1'
#
loop_
_entity.id
_entity.type
_entity.pdbx_description
1 polymer ?
#
loop_
_entity_poly.entity_id
_entity_poly.type
_entity_poly.pdbx_seq_one_letter_code
_entity_poly.pdbx_strand_id
1 'polypeptide(L)'
;MSLEQELHEGHHPDRPARFGRNVAIEWIQPPEPAGGWTDYAGLESRPVQTCYSVGRLVHDDDCVKIIAGSAMIVGAEQRVMLSGVIEIPARCVVRIVRLEETGD
;
A
#
# COMPACT_ATOMS: atom_id res chain seq x y z
N MET A 1 38.28 -0.98 -4.39
CA MET A 1 37.74 -2.02 -5.29
C MET A 1 37.46 -3.23 -4.41
N SER A 2 36.30 -3.25 -3.76
CA SER A 2 35.00 -3.78 -4.18
C SER A 2 34.84 -5.24 -3.75
N LEU A 3 34.11 -5.43 -2.66
CA LEU A 3 33.51 -6.70 -2.22
C LEU A 3 32.03 -6.75 -2.64
N GLU A 4 31.67 -5.99 -3.67
CA GLU A 4 30.47 -6.23 -4.48
C GLU A 4 30.87 -7.26 -5.53
N GLN A 5 30.45 -8.52 -5.39
CA GLN A 5 30.18 -9.48 -6.47
C GLN A 5 30.04 -10.88 -5.86
N GLU A 6 28.98 -11.61 -6.23
CA GLU A 6 28.86 -13.08 -6.08
C GLU A 6 28.25 -13.68 -4.80
N LEU A 7 27.21 -13.07 -4.21
CA LEU A 7 26.25 -13.91 -3.47
C LEU A 7 24.83 -13.76 -4.03
N HIS A 8 24.63 -14.59 -5.07
CA HIS A 8 23.38 -15.27 -5.42
C HIS A 8 22.32 -14.47 -6.19
N GLU A 9 22.65 -14.23 -7.46
CA GLU A 9 21.67 -14.09 -8.53
C GLU A 9 20.84 -15.39 -8.66
N GLY A 10 19.54 -15.25 -8.42
CA GLY A 10 18.53 -16.29 -8.62
C GLY A 10 17.14 -15.68 -8.78
N HIS A 11 16.98 -14.70 -9.68
CA HIS A 11 15.67 -14.19 -10.14
C HIS A 11 15.79 -13.55 -11.54
N HIS A 12 15.13 -14.13 -12.56
CA HIS A 12 15.05 -13.61 -13.93
C HIS A 12 13.66 -13.87 -14.53
N PRO A 13 13.15 -13.12 -15.55
CA PRO A 13 13.70 -11.91 -16.18
C PRO A 13 12.70 -10.75 -16.45
N ASP A 14 11.38 -10.84 -16.17
CA ASP A 14 10.40 -9.77 -16.51
C ASP A 14 10.17 -8.70 -15.42
N ARG A 15 11.22 -8.54 -14.61
CA ARG A 15 11.57 -7.38 -13.77
C ARG A 15 10.76 -7.23 -12.47
N PRO A 16 11.37 -7.56 -11.31
CA PRO A 16 10.76 -7.25 -10.02
C PRO A 16 10.64 -5.73 -9.86
N ALA A 17 9.57 -5.28 -9.19
CA ALA A 17 9.36 -3.87 -8.90
C ALA A 17 10.64 -3.29 -8.26
N ARG A 18 11.32 -2.38 -8.97
CA ARG A 18 12.48 -1.70 -8.40
C ARG A 18 11.96 -0.90 -7.21
N PHE A 19 12.35 -1.28 -6.01
CA PHE A 19 12.17 -0.50 -4.79
C PHE A 19 12.46 0.99 -5.07
N GLY A 20 11.63 1.90 -4.55
CA GLY A 20 11.83 3.35 -4.65
C GLY A 20 10.97 4.10 -5.68
N ARG A 21 10.04 3.45 -6.38
CA ARG A 21 9.12 4.13 -7.32
C ARG A 21 7.91 4.73 -6.60
N ASN A 22 7.41 5.84 -7.12
CA ASN A 22 6.11 6.39 -6.70
C ASN A 22 5.00 5.54 -7.32
N VAL A 23 4.01 5.18 -6.50
CA VAL A 23 2.86 4.37 -6.90
C VAL A 23 1.57 4.97 -6.36
N ALA A 24 0.49 4.68 -7.04
CA ALA A 24 -0.84 4.75 -6.47
C ALA A 24 -1.43 3.34 -6.34
N ILE A 25 -1.95 3.01 -5.17
CA ILE A 25 -2.55 1.72 -4.85
C ILE A 25 -4.00 1.94 -4.52
N GLU A 26 -4.87 1.29 -5.29
CA GLU A 26 -6.28 1.11 -4.98
C GLU A 26 -6.43 -0.21 -4.22
N TRP A 27 -7.07 -0.17 -3.06
CA TRP A 27 -7.19 -1.31 -2.17
C TRP A 27 -8.44 -1.22 -1.31
N ILE A 28 -8.80 -2.31 -0.64
CA ILE A 28 -9.97 -2.37 0.24
C ILE A 28 -9.59 -2.60 1.70
N GLN A 29 -10.32 -1.96 2.60
CA GLN A 29 -10.25 -2.25 4.04
C GLN A 29 -11.63 -2.16 4.68
N PRO A 30 -11.83 -2.74 5.87
CA PRO A 30 -13.00 -2.43 6.68
C PRO A 30 -13.10 -0.92 6.96
N PRO A 31 -14.31 -0.38 7.18
CA PRO A 31 -14.47 0.98 7.66
C PRO A 31 -13.81 1.15 9.02
N GLU A 32 -13.18 2.32 9.25
CA GLU A 32 -12.67 2.65 10.57
C GLU A 32 -13.82 2.55 11.60
N PRO A 33 -13.56 2.06 12.83
CA PRO A 33 -14.54 2.18 13.90
C PRO A 33 -14.87 3.65 14.11
N ALA A 34 -16.15 4.01 14.30
CA ALA A 34 -16.57 5.39 14.56
C ALA A 34 -16.14 5.92 15.95
N GLY A 35 -15.13 5.31 16.57
CA GLY A 35 -14.79 5.45 17.98
C GLY A 35 -15.73 4.65 18.90
N GLY A 36 -15.31 4.48 20.15
CA GLY A 36 -16.08 3.80 21.20
C GLY A 36 -15.84 2.29 21.31
N TRP A 37 -16.40 1.71 22.37
CA TRP A 37 -16.41 0.26 22.60
C TRP A 37 -17.65 -0.37 21.97
N THR A 38 -17.50 -1.57 21.42
CA THR A 38 -18.61 -2.38 20.87
C THR A 38 -18.65 -3.71 21.62
N ASP A 39 -19.85 -4.15 21.96
CA ASP A 39 -20.08 -5.50 22.49
C ASP A 39 -19.94 -6.53 21.35
N TYR A 40 -19.37 -7.69 21.65
CA TYR A 40 -19.31 -8.82 20.74
C TYR A 40 -20.71 -9.19 20.20
N ALA A 41 -21.74 -9.13 21.04
CA ALA A 41 -23.11 -9.42 20.63
C ALA A 41 -23.67 -8.42 19.60
N GLY A 42 -23.10 -7.22 19.52
CA GLY A 42 -23.47 -6.16 18.59
C GLY A 42 -22.50 -5.99 17.42
N LEU A 43 -21.54 -6.90 17.24
CA LEU A 43 -20.59 -6.82 16.13
C LEU A 43 -21.27 -7.20 14.82
N GLU A 44 -21.57 -6.19 13.98
CA GLU A 44 -22.07 -6.40 12.64
C GLU A 44 -20.95 -6.34 11.59
N SER A 45 -21.02 -7.23 10.60
CA SER A 45 -20.15 -7.17 9.43
C SER A 45 -20.48 -5.92 8.63
N ARG A 46 -19.51 -5.02 8.48
CA ARG A 46 -19.65 -3.81 7.67
C ARG A 46 -19.09 -4.05 6.26
N PRO A 47 -19.71 -3.50 5.21
CA PRO A 47 -19.15 -3.53 3.88
C PRO A 47 -17.73 -2.95 3.87
N VAL A 48 -16.82 -3.55 3.09
CA VAL A 48 -15.50 -2.97 2.87
C VAL A 48 -15.61 -1.62 2.16
N GLN A 49 -14.64 -0.75 2.41
CA GLN A 49 -14.49 0.52 1.73
C GLN A 49 -13.27 0.50 0.82
N THR A 50 -13.37 1.20 -0.31
CA THR A 50 -12.23 1.46 -1.19
C THR A 50 -11.36 2.56 -0.60
N CYS A 51 -10.05 2.35 -0.70
CA CYS A 51 -9.02 3.28 -0.31
C CYS A 51 -8.07 3.50 -1.48
N TYR A 52 -7.55 4.71 -1.56
CA TYR A 52 -6.56 5.10 -2.56
C TYR A 52 -5.35 5.68 -1.86
N SER A 53 -4.20 5.05 -2.01
CA SER A 53 -2.97 5.45 -1.34
C SER A 53 -1.89 5.76 -2.35
N VAL A 54 -1.22 6.90 -2.19
CA VAL A 54 -0.09 7.33 -3.02
C VAL A 54 1.14 7.45 -2.15
N GLY A 55 2.28 6.96 -2.65
CA GLY A 55 3.56 7.06 -1.94
C GLY A 55 4.68 6.32 -2.65
N ARG A 56 5.85 6.25 -2.01
CA ARG A 56 7.00 5.50 -2.51
C ARG A 56 6.89 4.04 -2.09
N LEU A 57 6.85 3.11 -3.05
CA LEU A 57 6.85 1.67 -2.79
C LEU A 57 8.23 1.24 -2.27
N VAL A 58 8.28 0.82 -1.01
CA VAL A 58 9.51 0.41 -0.32
C VAL A 58 9.55 -1.09 -0.03
N HIS A 59 8.42 -1.79 -0.12
CA HIS A 59 8.35 -3.25 -0.08
C HIS A 59 7.20 -3.78 -0.94
N ASP A 60 7.44 -4.89 -1.64
CA ASP A 60 6.47 -5.49 -2.57
C ASP A 60 6.69 -7.01 -2.64
N ASP A 61 5.86 -7.77 -1.93
CA ASP A 61 5.81 -9.23 -2.01
C ASP A 61 4.37 -9.77 -2.05
N ASP A 62 4.21 -11.10 -2.11
CA ASP A 62 2.90 -11.75 -2.20
C ASP A 62 2.03 -11.59 -0.93
N CYS A 63 2.59 -11.06 0.15
CA CYS A 63 1.91 -10.88 1.44
C CYS A 63 1.51 -9.42 1.65
N VAL A 64 2.40 -8.47 1.34
CA VAL A 64 2.26 -7.07 1.73
C VAL A 64 2.92 -6.12 0.73
N LYS A 65 2.29 -4.95 0.57
CA LYS A 65 2.87 -3.77 -0.07
C LYS A 65 3.14 -2.75 1.03
N ILE A 66 4.34 -2.20 1.09
CA ILE A 66 4.69 -1.13 2.03
C ILE A 66 5.00 0.13 1.24
N ILE A 67 4.29 1.21 1.54
CA ILE A 67 4.57 2.53 0.96
C ILE A 67 5.00 3.52 2.05
N ALA A 68 5.98 4.35 1.73
CA ALA A 68 6.51 5.41 2.59
C ALA A 68 6.13 6.80 2.04
N GLY A 69 6.05 7.80 2.93
CA GLY A 69 5.63 9.17 2.60
C GLY A 69 4.22 9.19 2.01
N SER A 70 3.30 8.50 2.67
CA SER A 70 2.00 8.16 2.08
C SER A 70 0.92 9.21 2.33
N ALA A 71 0.12 9.48 1.30
CA ALA A 71 -1.17 10.15 1.39
C ALA A 71 -2.27 9.15 1.00
N MET A 72 -3.37 9.13 1.73
CA MET A 72 -4.48 8.21 1.53
C MET A 72 -5.81 8.95 1.47
N ILE A 73 -6.68 8.53 0.57
CA ILE A 73 -8.10 8.88 0.57
C ILE A 73 -8.88 7.65 1.02
N VAL A 74 -9.72 7.83 2.04
CA VAL A 74 -10.53 6.76 2.65
C VAL A 74 -12.01 6.97 2.36
N GLY A 75 -12.63 5.96 1.74
CA GLY A 75 -14.08 5.93 1.52
C GLY A 75 -14.61 7.06 0.64
N ALA A 76 -15.94 7.21 0.61
CA ALA A 76 -16.61 8.20 -0.22
C ALA A 76 -16.46 9.65 0.29
N GLU A 77 -16.05 9.82 1.55
CA GLU A 77 -15.97 11.14 2.19
C GLU A 77 -14.72 11.95 1.80
N GLN A 78 -13.89 11.43 0.89
CA GLN A 78 -12.70 12.09 0.35
C GLN A 78 -11.75 12.67 1.40
N ARG A 79 -11.74 12.09 2.61
CA ARG A 79 -10.84 12.53 3.68
C ARG A 79 -9.41 12.14 3.33
N VAL A 80 -8.52 13.12 3.29
CA VAL A 80 -7.08 12.90 3.08
C VAL A 80 -6.42 12.63 4.42
N MET A 81 -5.76 11.48 4.53
CA MET A 81 -4.94 11.08 5.67
C MET A 81 -3.48 11.02 5.24
N LEU A 82 -2.59 11.53 6.08
CA LEU A 82 -1.14 11.47 5.86
C LEU A 82 -0.55 10.47 6.84
N SER A 83 0.31 9.58 6.34
CA SER A 83 1.06 8.64 7.16
C SER A 83 2.50 8.52 6.67
N GLY A 84 3.43 8.36 7.61
CA GLY A 84 4.83 8.12 7.29
C GLY A 84 5.03 6.81 6.53
N VAL A 85 4.42 5.72 7.00
CA VAL A 85 4.48 4.39 6.38
C VAL A 85 3.12 3.73 6.53
N ILE A 86 2.66 3.02 5.49
CA ILE A 86 1.52 2.10 5.61
C ILE A 86 1.87 0.74 5.03
N GLU A 87 1.29 -0.29 5.63
CA GLU A 87 1.33 -1.67 5.15
C GLU A 87 -0.04 -2.04 4.60
N ILE A 88 -0.08 -2.54 3.37
CA ILE A 88 -1.30 -2.94 2.67
C ILE A 88 -1.18 -4.44 2.39
N PRO A 89 -2.06 -5.30 2.96
CA PRO A 89 -2.06 -6.72 2.62
C PRO A 89 -2.25 -6.90 1.12
N ALA A 90 -1.40 -7.69 0.47
CA ALA A 90 -1.42 -7.88 -0.99
C ALA A 90 -2.79 -8.39 -1.49
N ARG A 91 -3.46 -9.22 -0.70
CA ARG A 91 -4.83 -9.71 -0.98
C ARG A 91 -5.91 -8.61 -1.03
N CYS A 92 -5.65 -7.45 -0.43
CA CYS A 92 -6.58 -6.32 -0.41
C CYS A 92 -6.34 -5.36 -1.58
N VAL A 93 -5.26 -5.53 -2.34
CA VAL A 93 -4.92 -4.68 -3.47
C VAL A 93 -5.86 -4.99 -4.63
N VAL A 94 -6.53 -3.95 -5.12
CA VAL A 94 -7.38 -4.01 -6.33
C VAL A 94 -6.53 -3.64 -7.55
N ARG A 95 -5.69 -2.61 -7.42
CA ARG A 95 -4.90 -2.10 -8.55
C ARG A 95 -3.67 -1.34 -8.07
N ILE A 96 -2.58 -1.46 -8.82
CA ILE A 96 -1.36 -0.66 -8.62
C ILE A 96 -1.07 0.11 -9.90
N VAL A 97 -0.85 1.41 -9.78
CA VAL A 97 -0.43 2.30 -10.86
C VAL A 97 0.95 2.83 -10.53
N ARG A 98 1.88 2.69 -11.47
CA ARG A 98 3.16 3.38 -11.40
C ARG A 98 2.96 4.85 -11.75
N LEU A 99 3.50 5.73 -10.91
CA LEU A 99 3.50 7.17 -11.16
C LEU A 99 4.85 7.60 -11.72
N GLU A 100 4.82 8.61 -12.58
CA GLU A 100 5.99 9.28 -13.12
C GLU A 100 5.95 10.74 -12.69
N GLU A 101 7.08 11.25 -12.23
CA GLU A 101 7.22 12.67 -11.94
C GLU A 101 7.37 13.41 -13.27
N THR A 102 6.45 14.31 -13.56
CA THR A 102 6.63 15.31 -14.61
C THR A 102 7.39 16.48 -14.00
N GLY A 103 8.64 16.66 -14.40
CA GLY A 103 9.40 17.86 -14.04
C GLY A 103 8.90 19.06 -14.86
N ASP A 104 8.74 20.20 -14.19
CA ASP A 104 8.81 21.52 -14.80
C ASP A 104 10.25 22.06 -14.69
#